data_AF-A0A0V1CEG1-F1
#
_entry.id   AF-A0A0V1CEG1-F1
#
_cell.length_a   1.000
_cell.length_b   1.000
_cell.length_c   1.000
_cell.angle_alpha   90.00
_cell.angle_beta   90.00
_cell.angle_gamma   90.00
#
_symmetry.space_group_name_H-M   'P 1'
#
loop_
_entity.id
_entity.type
_entity.pdbx_description
1 polymer ?
#
loop_
_entity_poly.entity_id
_entity_poly.type
_entity_poly.pdbx_seq_one_letter_code
_entity_poly.pdbx_strand_id
1 'polypeptide(L)'
;LLKSFSSHFKYVCVCVCGKFLFFCTFSLVIINLLLDQQLVCFGDMRMGHVNFMEESKTSLRHIFLQGWDAERDVKAYPPNSGPYAIYSMEEFYSQLTHSVVQYYRLNMTTFGNYEYNSSLVGKSAHYPPMNFCLYQYRRSDIYLLNVSYVFDTTVLKNCIVIDLKNDEWLRDDFSIEPLLHSKNMSIQRRKFLAAELSFYLKTVYIRRASVSDLPDCFLLKPIVRFDNAMHTGQVVVSLDVTAQYLNCKGELYAQGVMICFAFLDFLRWRNNNSFLFFQKVEGGKKCSWDFWIFL
;
A
#
# COMPACT_ATOMS: atom_id res chain seq x y z
N LEU A 1 -19.82 25.31 1.02
CA LEU A 1 -19.07 25.73 2.24
C LEU A 1 -18.07 26.86 1.92
N LEU A 2 -18.50 27.87 1.17
CA LEU A 2 -17.64 28.93 0.61
C LEU A 2 -18.24 30.34 0.78
N LYS A 3 -19.09 30.55 1.80
CA LYS A 3 -19.80 31.84 1.98
C LYS A 3 -19.86 32.36 3.43
N SER A 4 -19.09 31.81 4.36
CA SER A 4 -19.14 32.22 5.77
C SER A 4 -17.76 32.39 6.40
N PHE A 5 -16.87 33.13 5.74
CA PHE A 5 -15.62 33.62 6.33
C PHE A 5 -15.32 35.08 5.94
N SER A 6 -16.37 35.85 5.62
CA SER A 6 -16.24 37.19 5.03
C SER A 6 -16.40 38.36 6.04
N SER A 7 -16.55 38.14 7.35
CA SER A 7 -16.95 39.24 8.25
C SER A 7 -15.95 39.68 9.32
N HIS A 8 -14.76 39.08 9.46
CA HIS A 8 -13.84 39.48 10.55
C HIS A 8 -12.37 39.73 10.18
N PHE A 9 -12.05 39.99 8.92
CA PHE A 9 -10.78 40.64 8.55
C PHE A 9 -11.02 42.03 7.97
N LYS A 10 -11.42 42.98 8.85
CA LYS A 10 -11.22 44.40 8.57
C LYS A 10 -9.75 44.74 8.87
N TYR A 11 -8.85 44.39 7.96
CA TYR A 11 -7.61 45.16 7.85
C TYR A 11 -7.97 46.44 7.10
N VAL A 12 -8.24 47.49 7.88
CA VAL A 12 -8.32 48.84 7.33
C VAL A 12 -6.91 49.20 6.87
N CYS A 13 -6.62 49.04 5.58
CA CYS A 13 -5.50 49.72 4.94
C CYS A 13 -5.81 51.22 4.94
N VAL A 14 -5.44 51.92 6.01
CA VAL A 14 -5.42 53.38 6.00
C VAL A 14 -4.26 53.81 5.10
N CYS A 15 -4.60 54.40 3.95
CA CYS A 15 -3.66 55.01 3.02
C CYS A 15 -2.92 56.18 3.70
N VAL A 16 -1.64 55.98 4.00
CA VAL A 16 -0.68 57.08 4.15
C VAL A 16 0.64 56.68 3.49
N CYS A 17 1.02 57.43 2.45
CA CYS A 17 2.32 57.45 1.77
C CYS A 17 2.66 56.22 0.88
N GLY A 18 2.80 56.46 -0.43
CA GLY A 18 2.90 55.47 -1.52
C GLY A 18 4.09 54.49 -1.51
N LYS A 19 4.89 54.43 -0.43
CA LYS A 19 5.92 53.39 -0.22
C LYS A 19 5.38 52.16 0.54
N PHE A 20 4.33 52.30 1.36
CA PHE A 20 3.84 51.22 2.23
C PHE A 20 2.89 50.22 1.53
N LEU A 21 2.17 50.67 0.50
CA LEU A 21 1.30 49.79 -0.31
C LEU A 21 2.10 48.69 -1.03
N PHE A 22 3.32 49.02 -1.43
CA PHE A 22 4.25 48.11 -2.11
C PHE A 22 4.76 47.00 -1.17
N PHE A 23 4.97 47.30 0.10
CA PHE A 23 5.40 46.31 1.10
C PHE A 23 4.28 45.30 1.40
N CYS A 24 3.03 45.75 1.59
CA CYS A 24 1.91 44.83 1.83
C CYS A 24 1.63 43.90 0.64
N THR A 25 1.69 44.41 -0.60
CA THR A 25 1.52 43.57 -1.79
C THR A 25 2.69 42.61 -1.97
N PHE A 26 3.93 43.04 -1.70
CA PHE A 26 5.12 42.18 -1.76
C PHE A 26 5.09 41.07 -0.71
N SER A 27 4.69 41.36 0.54
CA SER A 27 4.51 40.36 1.58
C SER A 27 3.44 39.32 1.22
N LEU A 28 2.33 39.73 0.58
CA LEU A 28 1.30 38.80 0.10
C LEU A 28 1.82 37.91 -1.03
N VAL A 29 2.62 38.44 -1.96
CA VAL A 29 3.24 37.66 -3.04
C VAL A 29 4.19 36.61 -2.49
N ILE A 30 5.01 36.95 -1.49
CA ILE A 30 5.90 35.99 -0.82
C ILE A 30 5.07 34.87 -0.17
N ILE A 31 4.03 35.20 0.60
CA ILE A 31 3.18 34.18 1.26
C ILE A 31 2.56 33.23 0.22
N ASN A 32 2.10 33.74 -0.91
CA ASN A 32 1.55 32.89 -1.98
C ASN A 32 2.63 31.94 -2.55
N LEU A 33 3.84 32.46 -2.80
CA LEU A 33 4.98 31.64 -3.26
C LEU A 33 5.35 30.53 -2.26
N LEU A 34 5.24 30.83 -0.96
CA LEU A 34 5.49 29.87 0.12
C LEU A 34 4.43 28.77 0.18
N LEU A 35 3.16 29.12 -0.03
CA LEU A 35 2.06 28.15 -0.10
C LEU A 35 2.20 27.25 -1.33
N ASP A 36 2.60 27.81 -2.47
CA ASP A 36 2.84 27.05 -3.69
C ASP A 36 3.98 26.04 -3.49
N GLN A 37 5.08 26.46 -2.86
CA GLN A 37 6.20 25.56 -2.54
C GLN A 37 5.79 24.44 -1.57
N GLN A 38 5.00 24.77 -0.55
CA GLN A 38 4.47 23.77 0.39
C GLN A 38 3.60 22.73 -0.34
N LEU A 39 2.75 23.18 -1.26
CA LEU A 39 1.87 22.31 -2.04
C LEU A 39 2.68 21.35 -2.93
N VAL A 40 3.74 21.83 -3.58
CA VAL A 40 4.62 20.99 -4.41
C VAL A 40 5.33 19.93 -3.57
N CYS A 41 5.95 20.30 -2.44
CA CYS A 41 6.61 19.32 -1.56
C CYS A 41 5.58 18.29 -1.03
N PHE A 42 4.35 18.72 -0.67
CA PHE A 42 3.28 17.79 -0.26
C PHE A 42 2.86 16.83 -1.39
N GLY A 43 2.75 17.35 -2.62
CA GLY A 43 2.41 16.57 -3.81
C GLY A 43 3.44 15.47 -4.08
N ASP A 44 4.72 15.80 -4.00
CA ASP A 44 5.81 14.85 -4.22
C ASP A 44 5.80 13.71 -3.19
N MET A 45 5.67 14.05 -1.90
CA MET A 45 5.56 13.05 -0.83
C MET A 45 4.35 12.12 -1.02
N ARG A 46 3.20 12.68 -1.44
CA ARG A 46 1.99 11.89 -1.66
C ARG A 46 2.10 10.99 -2.88
N MET A 47 2.72 11.47 -3.95
CA MET A 47 2.95 10.70 -5.18
C MET A 47 3.91 9.53 -4.93
N GLY A 48 4.99 9.75 -4.17
CA GLY A 48 5.91 8.67 -3.78
C GLY A 48 5.23 7.51 -3.05
N HIS A 49 4.33 7.82 -2.10
CA HIS A 49 3.54 6.80 -1.41
C HIS A 49 2.58 6.05 -2.33
N VAL A 50 1.87 6.76 -3.23
CA VAL A 50 0.95 6.12 -4.18
C VAL A 50 1.72 5.20 -5.15
N ASN A 51 2.85 5.67 -5.67
CA ASN A 51 3.69 4.87 -6.57
C ASN A 51 4.23 3.62 -5.87
N PHE A 52 4.73 3.74 -4.64
CA PHE A 52 5.18 2.59 -3.85
C PHE A 52 4.06 1.55 -3.68
N MET A 53 2.84 1.99 -3.38
CA MET A 53 1.69 1.10 -3.21
C MET A 53 1.29 0.38 -4.50
N GLU A 54 1.25 1.10 -5.62
CA GLU A 54 0.92 0.53 -6.93
C GLU A 54 2.01 -0.43 -7.43
N GLU A 55 3.30 -0.05 -7.31
CA GLU A 55 4.43 -0.90 -7.69
C GLU A 55 4.51 -2.16 -6.81
N SER A 56 4.29 -2.02 -5.51
CA SER A 56 4.22 -3.18 -4.59
C SER A 56 3.08 -4.11 -5.00
N LYS A 57 1.89 -3.57 -5.30
CA LYS A 57 0.75 -4.36 -5.78
C LYS A 57 1.07 -5.12 -7.06
N THR A 58 1.71 -4.46 -8.03
CA THR A 58 2.15 -5.09 -9.28
C THR A 58 3.17 -6.20 -9.00
N SER A 59 4.21 -5.94 -8.20
CA SER A 59 5.20 -6.97 -7.86
C SER A 59 4.56 -8.21 -7.21
N LEU A 60 3.60 -8.00 -6.30
CA LEU A 60 2.89 -9.08 -5.62
C LEU A 60 1.99 -9.88 -6.58
N ARG A 61 1.40 -9.25 -7.61
CA ARG A 61 0.68 -9.99 -8.67
C ARG A 61 1.60 -10.96 -9.39
N HIS A 62 2.78 -10.51 -9.81
CA HIS A 62 3.78 -11.36 -10.48
C HIS A 62 4.31 -12.48 -9.58
N ILE A 63 4.35 -12.27 -8.26
CA ILE A 63 4.82 -13.28 -7.30
C ILE A 63 3.74 -14.33 -7.02
N PHE A 64 2.49 -13.91 -6.79
CA PHE A 64 1.44 -14.80 -6.28
C PHE A 64 0.47 -15.34 -7.34
N LEU A 65 0.33 -14.67 -8.49
CA LEU A 65 -0.55 -15.10 -9.58
C LEU A 65 0.26 -15.86 -10.64
N GLN A 66 -0.11 -17.11 -10.89
CA GLN A 66 0.62 -18.00 -11.79
C GLN A 66 0.41 -17.56 -13.23
N GLY A 67 1.51 -17.35 -13.97
CA GLY A 67 1.44 -16.94 -15.37
C GLY A 67 0.82 -15.54 -15.57
N TRP A 68 1.00 -14.63 -14.60
CA TRP A 68 0.62 -13.23 -14.77
C TRP A 68 1.44 -12.60 -15.90
N ASP A 69 0.75 -11.92 -16.82
CA ASP A 69 1.35 -11.27 -17.98
C ASP A 69 1.56 -9.77 -17.71
N ALA A 70 2.78 -9.28 -17.97
CA ALA A 70 3.17 -7.89 -17.79
C ALA A 70 2.36 -6.91 -18.67
N GLU A 71 1.82 -7.37 -19.80
CA GLU A 71 0.95 -6.52 -20.64
C GLU A 71 -0.32 -6.06 -19.89
N ARG A 72 -0.74 -6.81 -18.86
CA ARG A 72 -1.93 -6.50 -18.04
C ARG A 72 -1.71 -5.34 -17.08
N ASP A 73 -0.46 -4.98 -16.80
CA ASP A 73 -0.13 -3.86 -15.91
C ASP A 73 -0.17 -2.51 -16.64
N VAL A 74 -0.22 -2.52 -17.97
CA VAL A 74 -0.37 -1.32 -18.79
C VAL A 74 -1.78 -0.77 -18.63
N LYS A 75 -1.89 0.46 -18.11
CA LYS A 75 -3.16 1.19 -17.97
C LYS A 75 -3.63 1.73 -19.33
N ALA A 76 -4.12 0.84 -20.20
CA ALA A 76 -4.69 1.18 -21.51
C ALA A 76 -6.23 1.09 -21.48
N TYR A 77 -6.89 1.96 -22.26
CA TYR A 77 -8.35 1.91 -22.45
C TYR A 77 -8.70 1.87 -23.95
N PRO A 78 -9.38 0.82 -24.44
CA PRO A 78 -9.76 -0.40 -23.73
C PRO A 78 -8.54 -1.27 -23.37
N PRO A 79 -8.65 -2.17 -22.36
CA PRO A 79 -7.54 -3.06 -22.01
C PRO A 79 -7.27 -4.07 -23.13
N ASN A 80 -5.99 -4.38 -23.37
CA ASN A 80 -5.56 -5.32 -24.42
C ASN A 80 -5.95 -6.78 -24.12
N SER A 81 -6.14 -7.09 -22.84
CA SER A 81 -6.48 -8.42 -22.34
C SER A 81 -7.71 -8.37 -21.44
N GLY A 82 -8.51 -9.44 -21.47
CA GLY A 82 -9.62 -9.63 -20.55
C GLY A 82 -9.18 -9.82 -19.08
N PRO A 83 -10.11 -9.94 -18.12
CA PRO A 83 -9.76 -10.20 -16.73
C PRO A 83 -8.95 -11.49 -16.59
N TYR A 84 -7.99 -11.51 -15.67
CA TYR A 84 -7.27 -12.73 -15.34
C TYR A 84 -8.23 -13.70 -14.64
N ALA A 85 -8.42 -14.87 -15.23
CA ALA A 85 -9.42 -15.82 -14.82
C ALA A 85 -8.99 -17.26 -15.12
N ILE A 86 -9.56 -18.18 -14.36
CA ILE A 86 -9.38 -19.63 -14.48
C ILE A 86 -10.72 -20.27 -14.86
N TYR A 87 -10.66 -21.40 -15.55
CA TYR A 87 -11.83 -22.05 -16.15
C TYR A 87 -12.02 -23.50 -15.69
N SER A 88 -10.99 -24.13 -15.12
CA SER A 88 -11.06 -25.51 -14.62
C SER A 88 -10.81 -25.60 -13.10
N MET A 89 -11.28 -26.70 -12.49
CA MET A 89 -11.00 -26.99 -11.07
C MET A 89 -9.52 -27.31 -10.83
N GLU A 90 -8.87 -27.93 -11.81
CA GLU A 90 -7.44 -28.24 -11.74
C GLU A 90 -6.61 -26.95 -11.75
N GLU A 91 -6.94 -26.00 -12.62
CA GLU A 91 -6.34 -24.65 -12.61
C GLU A 91 -6.57 -23.92 -11.28
N PHE A 92 -7.75 -24.07 -10.67
CA PHE A 92 -8.02 -23.50 -9.35
C PHE A 92 -7.05 -24.01 -8.29
N TYR A 93 -6.89 -25.33 -8.17
CA TYR A 93 -5.99 -25.90 -7.17
C TYR A 93 -4.53 -25.65 -7.51
N SER A 94 -4.16 -25.61 -8.79
CA SER A 94 -2.82 -25.26 -9.26
C SER A 94 -2.46 -23.82 -8.87
N GLN A 95 -3.33 -22.86 -9.18
CA GLN A 95 -3.16 -21.45 -8.83
C GLN A 95 -3.11 -21.25 -7.31
N LEU A 96 -3.99 -21.91 -6.56
CA LEU A 96 -3.99 -21.84 -5.09
C LEU A 96 -2.70 -22.42 -4.50
N THR A 97 -2.25 -23.57 -5.00
CA THR A 97 -0.98 -24.19 -4.61
C THR A 97 0.20 -23.28 -4.92
N HIS A 98 0.21 -22.67 -6.10
CA HIS A 98 1.24 -21.70 -6.49
C HIS A 98 1.31 -20.53 -5.51
N SER A 99 0.18 -19.88 -5.21
CA SER A 99 0.15 -18.77 -4.25
C SER A 99 0.62 -19.19 -2.85
N VAL A 100 0.27 -20.40 -2.39
CA VAL A 100 0.72 -20.94 -1.10
C VAL A 100 2.22 -21.19 -1.10
N VAL A 101 2.77 -21.85 -2.12
CA VAL A 101 4.21 -22.15 -2.20
C VAL A 101 5.03 -20.87 -2.31
N GLN A 102 4.55 -19.90 -3.11
CA GLN A 102 5.23 -18.60 -3.26
C GLN A 102 5.24 -17.81 -1.95
N TYR A 103 4.22 -17.96 -1.10
CA TYR A 103 4.24 -17.39 0.24
C TYR A 103 5.47 -17.87 1.00
N TYR A 104 5.73 -19.18 1.10
CA TYR A 104 6.88 -19.71 1.84
C TYR A 104 8.24 -19.41 1.17
N ARG A 105 8.26 -19.29 -0.17
CA ARG A 105 9.47 -18.98 -0.95
C ARG A 105 9.84 -17.49 -0.99
N LEU A 106 8.99 -16.62 -0.44
CA LEU A 106 9.08 -15.16 -0.59
C LEU A 106 10.45 -14.57 -0.19
N ASN A 107 11.05 -15.05 0.90
CA ASN A 107 12.37 -14.58 1.34
C ASN A 107 13.54 -15.06 0.45
N MET A 108 13.34 -16.10 -0.38
CA MET A 108 14.38 -16.68 -1.22
C MET A 108 14.32 -16.18 -2.67
N THR A 109 13.12 -15.93 -3.19
CA THR A 109 12.90 -15.68 -4.62
C THR A 109 12.67 -14.21 -4.94
N THR A 110 12.28 -13.38 -3.98
CA THR A 110 11.83 -12.01 -4.26
C THR A 110 12.93 -10.99 -4.02
N PHE A 111 12.98 -9.95 -4.85
CA PHE A 111 13.86 -8.78 -4.67
C PHE A 111 13.31 -7.77 -3.65
N GLY A 112 12.02 -7.89 -3.29
CA GLY A 112 11.39 -6.98 -2.35
C GLY A 112 11.87 -7.25 -0.93
N ASN A 113 11.99 -6.20 -0.12
CA ASN A 113 12.25 -6.29 1.31
C ASN A 113 10.97 -6.64 2.09
N TYR A 114 10.30 -7.71 1.67
CA TYR A 114 9.11 -8.22 2.34
C TYR A 114 9.53 -9.14 3.48
N GLU A 115 9.01 -8.86 4.66
CA GLU A 115 9.29 -9.63 5.86
C GLU A 115 8.00 -10.16 6.47
N TYR A 116 8.09 -11.33 7.08
CA TYR A 116 6.93 -11.90 7.77
C TYR A 116 6.61 -11.11 9.04
N ASN A 117 5.33 -10.98 9.36
CA ASN A 117 4.94 -10.35 10.61
C ASN A 117 5.23 -11.29 11.80
N SER A 118 6.42 -11.16 12.38
CA SER A 118 6.87 -11.95 13.54
C SER A 118 5.92 -11.91 14.74
N SER A 119 5.12 -10.85 14.89
CA SER A 119 4.13 -10.72 15.97
C SER A 119 2.95 -11.70 15.84
N LEU A 120 2.75 -12.29 14.65
CA LEU A 120 1.71 -13.30 14.37
C LEU A 120 2.27 -14.73 14.38
N VAL A 121 3.56 -14.89 14.66
CA VAL A 121 4.21 -16.20 14.80
C VAL A 121 3.68 -16.83 16.10
N GLY A 122 2.59 -17.59 15.97
CA GLY A 122 2.10 -18.49 17.01
C GLY A 122 2.99 -19.73 17.14
N LYS A 123 2.41 -20.89 17.48
CA LYS A 123 3.12 -22.16 17.71
C LYS A 123 3.93 -22.72 16.51
N SER A 124 3.92 -22.08 15.33
CA SER A 124 4.73 -22.47 14.17
C SER A 124 6.00 -21.63 14.16
N ALA A 125 7.16 -22.27 14.36
CA ALA A 125 8.38 -21.59 14.75
C ALA A 125 9.08 -20.78 13.63
N HIS A 126 8.57 -20.77 12.39
CA HIS A 126 9.27 -20.16 11.24
C HIS A 126 8.42 -19.22 10.38
N TYR A 127 7.13 -19.51 10.13
CA TYR A 127 6.28 -18.72 9.25
C TYR A 127 4.95 -18.36 9.94
N PRO A 128 4.46 -17.11 9.80
CA PRO A 128 3.15 -16.77 10.33
C PRO A 128 2.03 -17.48 9.57
N PRO A 129 0.89 -17.73 10.22
CA PRO A 129 -0.22 -18.44 9.62
C PRO A 129 -0.83 -17.65 8.45
N MET A 130 -1.05 -18.35 7.33
CA MET A 130 -1.84 -17.85 6.22
C MET A 130 -3.30 -18.28 6.37
N ASN A 131 -4.24 -17.38 6.11
CA ASN A 131 -5.67 -17.65 6.26
C ASN A 131 -6.29 -17.93 4.89
N PHE A 132 -6.96 -19.07 4.77
CA PHE A 132 -7.78 -19.42 3.62
C PHE A 132 -9.24 -19.45 4.01
N CYS A 133 -10.06 -18.65 3.35
CA CYS A 133 -11.49 -18.54 3.58
C CYS A 133 -12.26 -18.96 2.32
N LEU A 134 -13.25 -19.82 2.51
CA LEU A 134 -14.13 -20.33 1.48
C LEU A 134 -15.54 -19.81 1.71
N TYR A 135 -16.13 -19.21 0.67
CA TYR A 135 -17.49 -18.70 0.65
C TYR A 135 -18.35 -19.61 -0.21
N GLN A 136 -19.36 -20.22 0.39
CA GLN A 136 -20.28 -21.12 -0.28
C GLN A 136 -21.72 -20.83 0.08
N TYR A 137 -22.64 -20.99 -0.86
CA TYR A 137 -24.06 -21.03 -0.55
C TYR A 137 -24.38 -22.24 0.33
N ARG A 138 -25.27 -22.05 1.31
CA ARG A 138 -25.73 -23.14 2.18
C ARG A 138 -26.35 -24.29 1.36
N ARG A 139 -27.10 -23.95 0.32
CA ARG A 139 -27.72 -24.93 -0.58
C ARG A 139 -27.80 -24.38 -2.02
N SER A 140 -27.38 -25.19 -2.98
CA SER A 140 -27.43 -24.89 -4.41
C SER A 140 -27.63 -26.20 -5.17
N ASP A 141 -28.89 -26.62 -5.27
CA ASP A 141 -29.28 -27.82 -5.98
C ASP A 141 -29.98 -27.40 -7.28
N ILE A 142 -29.28 -27.55 -8.42
CA ILE A 142 -29.80 -27.18 -9.74
C ILE A 142 -30.06 -28.45 -10.54
N TYR A 143 -31.29 -28.61 -11.03
CA TYR A 143 -31.76 -29.73 -11.83
C TYR A 143 -32.01 -29.26 -13.26
N LEU A 144 -30.97 -29.30 -14.10
CA LEU A 144 -31.06 -28.77 -15.48
C LEU A 144 -32.06 -29.53 -16.35
N LEU A 145 -32.22 -30.85 -16.15
CA LEU A 145 -33.16 -31.68 -16.92
C LEU A 145 -34.62 -31.25 -16.72
N ASN A 146 -34.97 -30.84 -15.50
CA ASN A 146 -36.32 -30.40 -15.14
C ASN A 146 -36.45 -28.87 -15.14
N VAL A 147 -35.38 -28.15 -15.45
CA VAL A 147 -35.29 -26.68 -15.36
C VAL A 147 -35.75 -26.16 -13.99
N SER A 148 -35.41 -26.87 -12.92
CA SER A 148 -35.80 -26.52 -11.55
C SER A 148 -34.58 -26.33 -10.67
N TYR A 149 -34.71 -25.51 -9.62
CA TYR A 149 -33.63 -25.25 -8.67
C TYR A 149 -34.17 -25.09 -7.25
N VAL A 150 -33.35 -25.51 -6.28
CA VAL A 150 -33.54 -25.24 -4.85
C VAL A 150 -32.31 -24.52 -4.37
N PHE A 151 -32.48 -23.25 -4.00
CA PHE A 151 -31.39 -22.36 -3.64
C PHE A 151 -31.62 -21.74 -2.27
N ASP A 152 -30.58 -21.76 -1.46
CA ASP A 152 -30.51 -21.02 -0.20
C ASP A 152 -29.36 -20.01 -0.34
N THR A 153 -29.72 -18.73 -0.44
CA THR A 153 -28.78 -17.63 -0.69
C THR A 153 -27.92 -17.29 0.54
N THR A 154 -28.13 -17.96 1.67
CA THR A 154 -27.29 -17.75 2.86
C THR A 154 -25.85 -18.17 2.57
N VAL A 155 -24.93 -17.21 2.67
CA VAL A 155 -23.50 -17.41 2.42
C VAL A 155 -22.82 -17.91 3.68
N LEU A 156 -22.29 -19.12 3.62
CA LEU A 156 -21.45 -19.72 4.66
C LEU A 156 -19.98 -19.36 4.39
N LYS A 157 -19.34 -18.80 5.41
CA LYS A 157 -17.90 -18.46 5.40
C LYS A 157 -17.15 -19.43 6.31
N ASN A 158 -16.37 -20.31 5.72
CA ASN A 158 -15.50 -21.24 6.46
C ASN A 158 -14.05 -20.81 6.26
N CYS A 159 -13.33 -20.56 7.35
CA CYS A 159 -11.91 -20.17 7.29
C CYS A 159 -11.05 -21.18 8.02
N ILE A 160 -9.90 -21.48 7.45
CA ILE A 160 -8.85 -22.28 8.09
C ILE A 160 -7.53 -21.51 8.03
N VAL A 161 -6.66 -21.90 8.95
CA VAL A 161 -5.25 -21.53 8.92
C VAL A 161 -4.49 -22.59 8.13
N ILE A 162 -3.73 -22.16 7.12
CA ILE A 162 -2.75 -22.95 6.40
C ILE A 162 -1.40 -22.74 7.11
N ASP A 163 -0.89 -23.82 7.69
CA ASP A 163 0.40 -23.91 8.36
C ASP A 163 1.10 -25.15 7.82
N LEU A 164 2.05 -24.96 6.91
CA LEU A 164 2.85 -26.04 6.34
C LEU A 164 4.04 -26.27 7.28
N LYS A 165 4.17 -27.49 7.78
CA LYS A 165 5.26 -27.90 8.68
C LYS A 165 6.36 -28.58 7.88
N ASN A 166 7.55 -28.68 8.49
CA ASN A 166 8.66 -29.52 7.99
C ASN A 166 9.01 -29.31 6.51
N ASP A 167 8.96 -28.07 6.03
CA ASP A 167 9.36 -27.74 4.67
C ASP A 167 8.61 -28.51 3.56
N GLU A 168 7.34 -28.88 3.82
CA GLU A 168 6.49 -29.58 2.85
C GLU A 168 6.38 -28.85 1.49
N TRP A 169 6.52 -27.52 1.49
CA TRP A 169 6.49 -26.64 0.33
C TRP A 169 7.74 -26.73 -0.57
N LEU A 170 8.82 -27.38 -0.11
CA LEU A 170 10.03 -27.62 -0.90
C LEU A 170 9.87 -28.80 -1.86
N ARG A 171 8.86 -29.65 -1.66
CA ARG A 171 8.61 -30.77 -2.57
C ARG A 171 8.02 -30.30 -3.90
N ASP A 172 8.57 -30.78 -5.00
CA ASP A 172 8.11 -30.42 -6.35
C ASP A 172 6.69 -30.94 -6.66
N ASP A 173 6.24 -31.98 -5.94
CA ASP A 173 4.92 -32.60 -6.08
C ASP A 173 3.87 -32.06 -5.09
N PHE A 174 4.18 -30.98 -4.37
CA PHE A 174 3.28 -30.42 -3.36
C PHE A 174 1.96 -29.96 -4.00
N SER A 175 0.83 -30.39 -3.41
CA SER A 175 -0.52 -29.93 -3.75
C SER A 175 -1.28 -29.54 -2.48
N ILE A 176 -2.02 -28.44 -2.55
CA ILE A 176 -2.84 -27.96 -1.42
C ILE A 176 -4.14 -28.75 -1.24
N GLU A 177 -4.59 -29.45 -2.28
CA GLU A 177 -5.89 -30.14 -2.30
C GLU A 177 -6.06 -31.16 -1.17
N PRO A 178 -5.12 -32.09 -0.91
CA PRO A 178 -5.23 -33.03 0.20
C PRO A 178 -5.33 -32.35 1.58
N LEU A 179 -4.62 -31.24 1.77
CA LEU A 179 -4.68 -30.46 3.01
C LEU A 179 -6.08 -29.87 3.21
N LEU A 180 -6.68 -29.30 2.15
CA LEU A 180 -8.04 -28.76 2.21
C LEU A 180 -9.08 -29.86 2.49
N HIS A 181 -8.93 -31.02 1.85
CA HIS A 181 -9.78 -32.17 2.11
C HIS A 181 -9.70 -32.64 3.56
N SER A 182 -8.50 -32.72 4.14
CA SER A 182 -8.31 -33.10 5.56
C SER A 182 -8.97 -32.15 6.56
N LYS A 183 -9.19 -30.89 6.17
CA LYS A 183 -9.83 -29.84 6.97
C LYS A 183 -11.31 -29.66 6.66
N ASN A 184 -11.93 -30.59 5.91
CA ASN A 184 -13.31 -30.52 5.45
C ASN A 184 -13.62 -29.25 4.63
N MET A 185 -12.64 -28.74 3.90
CA MET A 185 -12.75 -27.55 3.04
C MET A 185 -12.86 -27.94 1.56
N SER A 186 -13.72 -28.91 1.26
CA SER A 186 -13.93 -29.36 -0.13
C SER A 186 -14.78 -28.36 -0.91
N ILE A 187 -14.35 -28.06 -2.13
CA ILE A 187 -15.02 -27.08 -2.98
C ILE A 187 -16.13 -27.76 -3.77
N GLN A 188 -17.38 -27.43 -3.44
CA GLN A 188 -18.54 -27.87 -4.21
C GLN A 188 -18.83 -26.84 -5.31
N ARG A 189 -18.53 -27.18 -6.56
CA ARG A 189 -18.61 -26.27 -7.73
C ARG A 189 -19.94 -25.49 -7.84
N ARG A 190 -21.06 -26.13 -7.52
CA ARG A 190 -22.40 -25.51 -7.59
C ARG A 190 -22.66 -24.50 -6.47
N LYS A 191 -22.01 -24.66 -5.31
CA LYS A 191 -22.15 -23.79 -4.14
C LYS A 191 -21.04 -22.75 -4.05
N PHE A 192 -19.94 -22.95 -4.78
CA PHE A 192 -18.75 -22.11 -4.73
C PHE A 192 -19.03 -20.68 -5.20
N LEU A 193 -18.95 -19.74 -4.26
CA LEU A 193 -19.15 -18.32 -4.53
C LEU A 193 -17.81 -17.60 -4.68
N ALA A 194 -16.92 -17.76 -3.70
CA ALA A 194 -15.60 -17.16 -3.72
C ALA A 194 -14.63 -17.91 -2.80
N ALA A 195 -13.34 -17.72 -3.01
CA ALA A 195 -12.29 -18.07 -2.06
C ALA A 195 -11.34 -16.89 -1.86
N GLU A 196 -10.78 -16.77 -0.66
CA GLU A 196 -9.84 -15.71 -0.32
C GLU A 196 -8.64 -16.32 0.41
N LEU A 197 -7.44 -16.05 -0.10
CA LEU A 197 -6.17 -16.32 0.56
C LEU A 197 -5.63 -14.99 1.09
N SER A 198 -5.39 -14.91 2.40
CA SER A 198 -4.96 -13.66 3.04
C SER A 198 -3.84 -13.90 4.04
N PHE A 199 -2.86 -13.00 4.04
CA PHE A 199 -1.71 -13.04 4.92
C PHE A 199 -1.18 -11.62 5.14
N TYR A 200 -0.19 -11.48 6.02
CA TYR A 200 0.40 -10.20 6.39
C TYR A 200 1.89 -10.20 6.08
N LEU A 201 2.36 -9.13 5.45
CA LEU A 201 3.77 -8.86 5.17
C LEU A 201 4.13 -7.48 5.70
N LYS A 202 5.32 -7.34 6.27
CA LYS A 202 5.94 -6.05 6.59
C LYS A 202 6.88 -5.67 5.45
N THR A 203 6.98 -4.39 5.17
CA THR A 203 7.93 -3.87 4.19
C THR A 203 8.36 -2.47 4.61
N VAL A 204 9.47 -2.02 4.04
CA VAL A 204 10.04 -0.70 4.31
C VAL A 204 10.17 0.04 3.00
N TYR A 205 9.50 1.19 2.91
CA TYR A 205 9.65 2.11 1.79
C TYR A 205 10.86 3.01 2.03
N ILE A 206 11.89 2.83 1.21
CA ILE A 206 13.09 3.65 1.21
C ILE A 206 12.96 4.66 0.07
N ARG A 207 12.89 5.95 0.43
CA ARG A 207 12.81 7.04 -0.56
C ARG A 207 14.18 7.24 -1.21
N ARG A 208 14.21 7.35 -2.54
CA ARG A 208 15.44 7.70 -3.28
C ARG A 208 15.76 9.20 -3.24
N ALA A 209 14.84 10.04 -2.76
CA ALA A 209 14.84 11.47 -3.05
C ALA A 209 15.68 12.33 -2.07
N SER A 210 16.01 11.87 -0.86
CA SER A 210 16.97 12.58 -0.03
C SER A 210 17.61 11.70 1.04
N VAL A 211 18.85 12.05 1.39
CA VAL A 211 19.71 11.35 2.36
C VAL A 211 19.17 11.50 3.80
N SER A 212 18.24 12.42 4.06
CA SER A 212 17.69 12.73 5.38
C SER A 212 16.28 12.19 5.63
N ASP A 213 15.65 11.54 4.66
CA ASP A 213 14.28 11.02 4.83
C ASP A 213 14.29 9.69 5.59
N LEU A 214 13.54 9.66 6.70
CA LEU A 214 13.28 8.42 7.42
C LEU A 214 12.48 7.46 6.53
N PRO A 215 12.85 6.17 6.50
CA PRO A 215 12.08 5.18 5.78
C PRO A 215 10.71 5.00 6.43
N ASP A 216 9.71 4.74 5.60
CA ASP A 216 8.34 4.49 6.04
C ASP A 216 8.07 2.99 6.13
N CYS A 217 7.58 2.49 7.27
CA CYS A 217 7.26 1.08 7.45
C CYS A 217 5.80 0.85 7.13
N PHE A 218 5.51 -0.23 6.39
CA PHE A 218 4.14 -0.61 6.07
C PHE A 218 3.88 -2.06 6.46
N LEU A 219 2.67 -2.29 6.98
CA LEU A 219 2.06 -3.60 7.07
C LEU A 219 1.13 -3.77 5.86
N LEU A 220 1.56 -4.60 4.93
CA LEU A 220 0.76 -5.03 3.80
C LEU A 220 -0.12 -6.21 4.21
N LYS A 221 -1.36 -6.21 3.73
CA LYS A 221 -2.28 -7.34 3.77
C LYS A 221 -2.70 -7.66 2.34
N PRO A 222 -1.96 -8.53 1.64
CA PRO A 222 -2.36 -9.09 0.36
C PRO A 222 -3.55 -10.04 0.54
N ILE A 223 -4.48 -9.98 -0.41
CA ILE A 223 -5.65 -10.83 -0.50
C ILE A 223 -5.75 -11.31 -1.94
N VAL A 224 -5.53 -12.62 -2.16
CA VAL A 224 -5.81 -13.27 -3.44
C VAL A 224 -7.25 -13.75 -3.38
N ARG A 225 -8.09 -13.22 -4.26
CA ARG A 225 -9.52 -13.51 -4.33
C ARG A 225 -9.83 -14.27 -5.61
N PHE A 226 -10.57 -15.35 -5.46
CA PHE A 226 -11.18 -16.12 -6.53
C PHE A 226 -12.67 -15.83 -6.50
N ASP A 227 -13.20 -15.17 -7.52
CA ASP A 227 -14.59 -14.75 -7.59
C ASP A 227 -15.36 -15.54 -8.64
N ASN A 228 -16.40 -16.23 -8.20
CA ASN A 228 -17.33 -17.00 -9.04
C ASN A 228 -18.79 -16.54 -8.83
N ALA A 229 -19.01 -15.28 -8.43
CA ALA A 229 -20.33 -14.77 -8.08
C ALA A 229 -21.41 -14.99 -9.14
N MET A 230 -21.03 -14.92 -10.43
CA MET A 230 -21.97 -15.07 -11.54
C MET A 230 -22.13 -16.51 -12.05
N HIS A 231 -21.36 -17.48 -11.53
CA HIS A 231 -21.41 -18.90 -11.93
C HIS A 231 -21.37 -19.13 -13.46
N THR A 232 -20.62 -18.31 -14.21
CA THR A 232 -20.52 -18.38 -15.68
C THR A 232 -19.56 -19.47 -16.18
N GLY A 233 -18.87 -20.16 -15.26
CA GLY A 233 -17.74 -21.04 -15.58
C GLY A 233 -16.39 -20.31 -15.69
N GLN A 234 -16.40 -18.98 -15.55
CA GLN A 234 -15.20 -18.17 -15.42
C GLN A 234 -15.04 -17.73 -13.97
N VAL A 235 -13.93 -18.10 -13.33
CA VAL A 235 -13.58 -17.63 -11.99
C VAL A 235 -12.53 -16.54 -12.13
N VAL A 236 -12.89 -15.31 -11.82
CA VAL A 236 -11.97 -14.17 -11.90
C VAL A 236 -11.03 -14.21 -10.71
N VAL A 237 -9.72 -14.11 -10.96
CA VAL A 237 -8.71 -14.09 -9.92
C VAL A 237 -8.12 -12.70 -9.83
N SER A 238 -8.18 -12.10 -8.64
CA SER A 238 -7.61 -10.79 -8.37
C SER A 238 -6.70 -10.82 -7.15
N LEU A 239 -5.70 -9.94 -7.15
CA LEU A 239 -4.88 -9.68 -5.97
C LEU A 239 -5.04 -8.22 -5.58
N ASP A 240 -5.51 -8.02 -4.36
CA ASP A 240 -5.63 -6.72 -3.73
C ASP A 240 -4.71 -6.62 -2.52
N VAL A 241 -4.18 -5.42 -2.29
CA VAL A 241 -3.25 -5.16 -1.19
C VAL A 241 -3.73 -3.95 -0.45
N THR A 242 -3.92 -4.11 0.85
CA THR A 242 -4.16 -2.98 1.76
C THR A 242 -2.90 -2.72 2.55
N ALA A 243 -2.51 -1.45 2.70
CA ALA A 243 -1.37 -1.05 3.51
C ALA A 243 -1.80 -0.26 4.74
N GLN A 244 -1.15 -0.57 5.85
CA GLN A 244 -1.25 0.18 7.09
C GLN A 244 0.13 0.73 7.45
N TYR A 245 0.20 2.03 7.74
CA TYR A 245 1.42 2.68 8.19
C TYR A 245 1.83 2.15 9.57
N LEU A 246 3.12 1.90 9.75
CA LEU A 246 3.73 1.52 11.02
C LEU A 246 4.81 2.55 11.39
N ASN A 247 4.89 2.89 12.67
CA ASN A 247 5.99 3.71 13.17
C ASN A 247 7.27 2.87 13.23
N CYS A 248 8.20 3.12 12.29
CA CYS A 248 9.55 2.54 12.37
C CYS A 248 10.33 3.14 13.54
N LYS A 249 11.25 2.35 14.10
CA LYS A 249 12.34 2.85 14.94
C LYS A 249 13.64 2.51 14.23
N GLY A 250 14.54 3.48 14.10
CA GLY A 250 15.82 3.28 13.43
C GLY A 250 16.69 4.53 13.49
N GLU A 251 17.94 4.36 13.10
CA GLU A 251 18.93 5.42 13.02
C GLU A 251 19.36 5.57 11.55
N LEU A 252 19.48 6.81 11.09
CA LEU A 252 20.00 7.11 9.75
C LEU A 252 21.46 7.57 9.86
N TYR A 253 22.34 6.87 9.17
CA TYR A 253 23.75 7.19 9.08
C TYR A 253 24.04 7.88 7.75
N ALA A 254 23.48 9.08 7.54
CA ALA A 254 23.63 9.74 6.26
C ALA A 254 23.62 11.28 6.39
N GLN A 255 24.59 11.93 5.74
CA GLN A 255 24.77 13.39 5.76
C GLN A 255 24.22 13.97 4.46
N GLY A 256 23.10 14.68 4.53
CA GLY A 256 22.58 15.46 3.41
C GLY A 256 21.61 16.54 3.88
N VAL A 257 21.56 17.63 3.12
CA VAL A 257 20.70 18.80 3.38
C VAL A 257 19.51 18.75 2.44
N MET A 258 18.30 18.67 2.97
CA MET A 258 17.06 18.71 2.18
C MET A 258 16.49 20.13 2.13
N ILE A 259 16.37 20.68 0.93
CA ILE A 259 15.89 22.05 0.66
C ILE A 259 14.39 22.22 1.05
N CYS A 260 13.55 21.19 0.87
CA CYS A 260 12.12 21.25 1.27
C CYS A 260 11.91 21.24 2.79
N PHE A 261 12.77 20.59 3.60
CA PHE A 261 12.63 20.60 5.07
C PHE A 261 13.14 21.88 5.69
N ALA A 262 14.20 22.49 5.13
CA ALA A 262 14.67 23.81 5.57
C ALA A 262 13.54 24.87 5.57
N PHE A 263 12.56 24.72 4.66
CA PHE A 263 11.41 25.60 4.57
C PHE A 263 10.26 25.26 5.56
N LEU A 264 10.00 23.98 5.84
CA LEU A 264 9.03 23.56 6.86
C LEU A 264 9.54 23.83 8.28
N ASP A 265 10.84 23.68 8.53
CA ASP A 265 11.48 24.05 9.79
C ASP A 265 11.46 25.57 10.00
N PHE A 266 11.61 26.38 8.94
CA PHE A 266 11.40 27.83 8.98
C PHE A 266 9.97 28.20 9.42
N LEU A 267 8.94 27.47 8.97
CA LEU A 267 7.55 27.67 9.40
C LEU A 267 7.30 27.17 10.84
N ARG A 268 7.93 26.07 11.26
CA ARG A 268 7.84 25.54 12.63
C ARG A 268 8.54 26.44 13.66
N TRP A 269 9.58 27.15 13.24
CA TRP A 269 10.36 28.08 14.07
C TRP A 269 9.63 29.41 14.36
N ARG A 270 8.69 29.84 13.51
CA ARG A 270 7.90 31.09 13.74
C ARG A 270 7.07 31.06 15.05
N ASN A 271 6.84 29.88 15.63
CA ASN A 271 6.07 29.73 16.87
C ASN A 271 6.90 29.84 18.16
N ASN A 272 8.23 29.94 18.09
CA ASN A 272 9.08 30.16 19.27
C ASN A 272 10.09 31.27 18.99
N ASN A 273 9.87 32.45 19.61
CA ASN A 273 10.82 33.54 19.66
C ASN A 273 12.18 33.06 20.17
N SER A 274 13.14 32.75 19.29
CA SER A 274 14.54 32.49 19.63
C SER A 274 15.42 32.57 18.39
N PHE A 275 16.11 33.70 18.23
CA PHE A 275 17.20 34.00 17.28
C PHE A 275 17.90 32.79 16.64
N LEU A 276 18.04 32.80 15.30
CA LEU A 276 18.92 31.88 14.59
C LEU A 276 20.37 32.37 14.67
N PHE A 277 21.18 31.67 15.46
CA PHE A 277 22.61 31.54 15.20
C PHE A 277 22.79 30.49 14.10
N PHE A 278 23.33 30.88 12.95
CA PHE A 278 23.93 29.91 12.03
C PHE A 278 25.29 29.50 12.60
N GLN A 279 25.37 28.34 13.26
CA GLN A 279 26.67 27.76 13.59
C GLN A 279 27.16 26.94 12.40
N LYS A 280 27.94 27.59 11.53
CA LYS A 280 28.86 26.92 10.63
C LYS A 280 30.07 26.47 11.46
N VAL A 281 30.20 25.18 11.75
CA VAL A 281 31.47 24.63 12.24
C VAL A 281 32.31 24.29 11.01
N GLU A 282 33.04 25.29 10.51
CA GLU A 282 34.24 25.07 9.70
C GLU A 282 35.40 25.79 10.38
N GLY A 283 36.49 25.06 10.53
CA GLY A 283 37.69 25.51 11.23
C GLY A 283 38.19 26.85 10.71
N GLY A 284 38.27 27.81 11.64
CA GLY A 284 39.17 28.95 11.62
C GLY A 284 39.32 29.73 10.32
N LYS A 285 38.51 30.78 10.13
CA LYS A 285 38.92 32.18 9.91
C LYS A 285 37.71 33.06 9.56
N LYS A 286 37.71 34.29 10.10
CA LYS A 286 36.67 35.33 10.00
C LYS A 286 36.23 35.63 8.56
N CYS A 287 34.92 35.81 8.35
CA CYS A 287 34.36 36.78 7.39
C CYS A 287 32.95 37.22 7.82
N SER A 288 32.74 38.53 7.83
CA SER A 288 31.52 39.28 8.12
C SER A 288 30.49 39.16 6.99
N TRP A 289 29.19 39.13 7.32
CA TRP A 289 28.11 39.48 6.41
C TRP A 289 26.99 40.19 7.19
N ASP A 290 26.88 41.51 6.98
CA ASP A 290 25.69 42.29 7.29
C ASP A 290 24.64 42.06 6.19
N PHE A 291 23.49 41.52 6.54
CA PHE A 291 22.26 41.70 5.76
C PHE A 291 21.10 41.90 6.74
N TRP A 292 20.69 43.16 6.87
CA TRP A 292 19.48 43.57 7.57
C TRP A 292 18.28 43.41 6.63
N ILE A 293 17.29 42.61 7.02
CA ILE A 293 15.92 42.76 6.52
C ILE A 293 15.04 42.97 7.75
N PHE A 294 14.72 44.23 8.02
CA PHE A 294 13.56 44.61 8.81
C PHE A 294 12.35 44.61 7.88
N LEU A 295 11.26 43.98 8.35
CA LEU A 295 9.90 43.88 7.77
C LEU A 295 9.72 42.94 6.57
#